data_AF-W1WIY4-F1
#
_entry.id   AF-W1WIY4-F1
#
_cell.length_a   1.000
_cell.length_b   1.000
_cell.length_c   1.000
_cell.angle_alpha   90.00
_cell.angle_beta   90.00
_cell.angle_gamma   90.00
#
_symmetry.space_group_name_H-M   'P 1'
#
loop_
_entity.id
_entity.type
_entity.pdbx_description
1 polymer ?
#
loop_
_entity_poly.entity_id
_entity_poly.type
_entity_poly.pdbx_seq_one_letter_code
_entity_poly.pdbx_strand_id
1 'polypeptide(L)'
;RSGEQNQAEFWINKPGLFIYVIYTAVRDENGKFRGVLEMMQDCTHIRELEGSRTLLTWDKTDFVGNTDNNSNDKSLAQEAAEEVDEEPLTTDADGRFHIDAKTTLSNLIKQSPEVVDYLISLNPKFEKLKTPMVKVMAKV
;
A
#
# COMPACT_ATOMS: atom_id res chain seq x y z
N ARG A 1 3.55 -36.28 -20.74
CA ARG A 1 3.50 -34.79 -20.67
C ARG A 1 4.90 -34.33 -20.27
N SER A 2 5.59 -33.51 -21.06
CA SER A 2 7.01 -33.12 -20.88
C SER A 2 7.28 -32.26 -19.63
N GLY A 3 6.23 -31.78 -18.94
CA GLY A 3 6.38 -31.03 -17.69
C GLY A 3 7.04 -29.66 -17.84
N GLU A 4 7.10 -29.16 -19.07
CA GLU A 4 7.84 -27.95 -19.48
C GLU A 4 7.22 -26.64 -18.98
N GLN A 5 5.91 -26.65 -18.74
CA GLN A 5 5.15 -25.47 -18.33
C GLN A 5 4.74 -25.61 -16.87
N ASN A 6 5.13 -24.63 -16.05
CA ASN A 6 4.80 -24.61 -14.61
C ASN A 6 3.55 -23.77 -14.32
N GLN A 7 3.10 -22.95 -15.26
CA GLN A 7 1.95 -22.07 -15.10
C GLN A 7 1.24 -21.85 -16.43
N ALA A 8 -0.07 -21.62 -16.37
CA ALA A 8 -0.87 -21.10 -17.47
C ALA A 8 -1.96 -20.19 -16.91
N GLU A 9 -2.16 -19.02 -17.51
CA GLU A 9 -3.16 -18.06 -17.08
C GLU A 9 -4.03 -17.62 -18.25
N PHE A 10 -5.27 -17.26 -17.94
CA PHE A 10 -6.18 -16.61 -18.88
C PHE A 10 -7.16 -15.73 -18.11
N TRP A 11 -7.82 -14.82 -18.81
CA TRP A 11 -8.81 -13.94 -18.23
C TRP A 11 -10.07 -13.87 -19.09
N ILE A 12 -11.20 -13.61 -18.43
CA ILE A 12 -12.49 -13.40 -19.06
C ILE A 12 -12.90 -11.96 -18.77
N ASN A 13 -13.06 -11.18 -19.84
CA ASN A 13 -13.55 -9.81 -19.77
C ASN A 13 -15.01 -9.76 -20.23
N LYS A 14 -15.91 -9.38 -19.33
CA LYS A 14 -17.34 -9.15 -19.59
C LYS A 14 -17.73 -7.77 -19.06
N PRO A 15 -18.83 -7.18 -19.55
CA PRO A 15 -19.34 -5.93 -19.00
C PRO A 15 -19.57 -6.06 -17.49
N GLY A 16 -18.86 -5.24 -16.70
CA GLY A 16 -18.95 -5.23 -15.23
C GLY A 16 -18.33 -6.43 -14.51
N LEU A 17 -17.55 -7.28 -15.20
CA LEU A 17 -16.91 -8.44 -14.58
C LEU A 17 -15.56 -8.78 -15.23
N PHE A 18 -14.51 -8.85 -14.43
CA PHE A 18 -13.20 -9.34 -14.87
C PHE A 18 -12.78 -10.55 -14.04
N ILE A 19 -12.71 -11.72 -14.67
CA ILE A 19 -12.25 -12.94 -14.00
C ILE A 19 -10.83 -13.26 -14.45
N TYR A 20 -9.93 -13.47 -13.49
CA TYR A 20 -8.58 -13.98 -13.71
C TYR A 20 -8.51 -15.43 -13.25
N VAL A 21 -7.96 -16.31 -14.10
CA VAL A 21 -7.79 -17.73 -13.79
C VAL A 21 -6.34 -18.13 -14.04
N ILE A 22 -5.75 -18.82 -13.06
CA ILE A 22 -4.38 -19.30 -13.12
C ILE A 22 -4.30 -20.76 -12.71
N TYR A 23 -3.60 -21.54 -13.52
CA TYR A 23 -3.22 -22.92 -13.25
C TYR A 23 -1.73 -22.97 -12.91
N THR A 24 -1.39 -23.55 -11.77
CA THR A 24 0.00 -23.71 -11.34
C THR A 24 0.29 -25.20 -11.11
N ALA A 25 1.37 -25.71 -11.70
CA ALA A 25 1.83 -27.07 -11.45
C ALA A 25 2.36 -27.18 -10.03
N VAL A 26 1.75 -28.04 -9.21
CA VAL A 26 2.19 -28.32 -7.84
C VAL A 26 3.22 -29.44 -7.90
N ARG A 27 4.37 -29.25 -7.27
CA ARG A 27 5.47 -30.22 -7.19
C ARG A 27 5.87 -30.42 -5.73
N ASP A 28 6.35 -31.61 -5.39
CA ASP A 28 6.97 -31.85 -4.08
C ASP A 28 8.41 -31.34 -4.04
N GLU A 29 9.06 -31.48 -2.88
CA GLU A 29 10.44 -31.04 -2.64
C GLU A 29 11.45 -31.64 -3.63
N ASN A 30 11.14 -32.82 -4.20
CA ASN A 30 11.99 -33.49 -5.18
C ASN A 30 11.63 -33.10 -6.63
N GLY A 31 10.77 -32.09 -6.84
CA GLY A 31 10.33 -31.63 -8.14
C GLY A 31 9.30 -32.54 -8.82
N LYS A 32 8.83 -33.60 -8.14
CA LYS A 32 7.87 -34.54 -8.71
C LYS A 32 6.50 -33.89 -8.75
N PHE A 33 5.87 -33.93 -9.93
CA PHE A 33 4.54 -33.40 -10.15
C PHE A 33 3.50 -34.07 -9.23
N ARG A 34 2.73 -33.25 -8.51
CA ARG A 34 1.69 -33.65 -7.55
C ARG A 34 0.28 -33.28 -7.99
N GLY A 35 0.13 -32.41 -8.98
CA GLY A 35 -1.16 -31.98 -9.49
C GLY A 35 -1.11 -30.56 -10.02
N VAL A 36 -2.28 -29.99 -10.27
CA VAL A 36 -2.45 -28.59 -10.70
C VAL A 36 -3.31 -27.89 -9.66
N LEU A 37 -2.87 -26.72 -9.21
CA LEU A 37 -3.68 -25.77 -8.45
C LEU A 37 -4.35 -24.82 -9.44
N GLU A 38 -5.68 -24.78 -9.43
CA GLU A 38 -6.46 -23.77 -10.14
C GLU A 38 -6.90 -22.71 -9.13
N MET A 39 -6.69 -21.44 -9.46
CA MET A 39 -7.25 -20.30 -8.73
C MET A 39 -8.03 -19.44 -9.69
N MET A 40 -9.22 -19.03 -9.26
CA MET A 40 -10.09 -18.09 -9.96
C MET A 40 -10.34 -16.89 -9.05
N GLN A 41 -10.10 -15.69 -9.56
CA GLN A 41 -10.29 -14.44 -8.85
C GLN A 41 -11.22 -13.52 -9.65
N ASP A 42 -12.24 -12.99 -8.98
CA ASP A 42 -12.94 -11.80 -9.46
C ASP A 42 -12.06 -10.59 -9.19
N CYS A 43 -11.51 -10.00 -10.25
CA CYS A 43 -10.64 -8.84 -10.16
C CYS A 43 -11.38 -7.53 -10.44
N THR A 44 -12.72 -7.52 -10.47
CA THR A 44 -13.50 -6.30 -10.75
C THR A 44 -13.17 -5.20 -9.75
N HIS A 45 -13.27 -5.50 -8.45
CA HIS A 45 -12.94 -4.56 -7.38
C HIS A 45 -11.50 -4.04 -7.48
N ILE A 46 -10.51 -4.93 -7.62
CA ILE A 46 -9.11 -4.51 -7.67
C ILE A 46 -8.74 -3.72 -8.93
N ARG A 47 -9.50 -3.88 -10.02
CA ARG A 47 -9.33 -3.06 -11.24
C ARG A 47 -9.95 -1.67 -11.12
N GLU A 48 -10.89 -1.48 -10.20
CA GLU A 48 -11.53 -0.20 -9.90
C GLU A 48 -10.73 0.63 -8.88
N LEU A 49 -9.78 0.02 -8.17
CA LEU A 49 -8.94 0.74 -7.21
C LEU A 49 -8.07 1.78 -7.92
N GLU A 50 -8.13 3.02 -7.43
CA GLU A 50 -7.31 4.15 -7.86
C GLU A 50 -6.55 4.75 -6.66
N GLY A 51 -5.54 5.57 -6.92
CA GLY A 51 -4.74 6.21 -5.87
C GLY A 51 -3.85 5.22 -5.09
N SER A 52 -3.71 5.42 -3.77
CA SER A 52 -2.92 4.55 -2.90
C SER A 52 -3.53 4.43 -1.51
N ARG A 53 -3.69 3.20 -1.03
CA ARG A 53 -4.05 2.89 0.37
C ARG A 53 -2.89 2.11 1.00
N THR A 54 -2.09 2.79 1.82
CA THR A 54 -0.87 2.21 2.42
C THR A 54 -1.06 1.76 3.88
N LEU A 55 -2.16 2.19 4.52
CA LEU A 55 -2.49 1.80 5.89
C LEU A 55 -3.50 0.65 5.89
N LEU A 56 -3.22 -0.39 6.68
CA LEU A 56 -4.16 -1.47 6.97
C LEU A 56 -5.24 -0.93 7.91
N THR A 57 -6.43 -0.70 7.37
CA THR A 57 -7.62 -0.38 8.17
C THR A 57 -8.62 -1.52 8.04
N TRP A 58 -9.19 -1.94 9.17
CA TRP A 58 -10.31 -2.87 9.19
C TRP A 58 -11.56 -2.09 8.78
N ASP A 59 -12.04 -2.30 7.56
CA ASP A 59 -13.34 -1.75 7.17
C ASP A 59 -14.41 -2.60 7.88
N LYS A 60 -15.30 -1.95 8.65
CA LYS A 60 -16.37 -2.65 9.41
C LYS A 60 -17.38 -3.38 8.51
N THR A 61 -17.25 -3.24 7.19
CA THR A 61 -18.20 -3.70 6.17
C THR A 61 -17.94 -5.11 5.63
N ASP A 62 -16.84 -5.78 6.00
CA ASP A 62 -16.50 -7.09 5.43
C ASP A 62 -17.24 -8.28 6.08
N PHE A 63 -18.14 -8.03 7.03
CA PHE A 63 -19.06 -9.07 7.51
C PHE A 63 -20.34 -9.03 6.69
N VAL A 64 -20.51 -10.02 5.80
CA VAL A 64 -21.76 -10.28 5.06
C VAL A 64 -22.85 -10.65 6.05
N GLY A 65 -23.52 -9.63 6.56
CA GLY A 65 -24.65 -9.70 7.48
C GLY A 65 -25.46 -8.43 7.33
N ASN A 66 -26.25 -8.38 6.26
CA ASN A 66 -27.33 -7.44 5.96
C ASN A 66 -27.70 -6.47 7.10
N THR A 67 -27.36 -5.19 6.99
CA THR A 67 -28.04 -4.10 7.72
C THR A 67 -27.88 -2.78 6.95
N ASP A 68 -29.01 -2.35 6.39
CA ASP A 68 -29.50 -0.99 6.20
C ASP A 68 -28.54 0.11 5.71
N ASN A 69 -28.81 0.52 4.46
CA ASN A 69 -28.38 1.76 3.86
C ASN A 69 -28.81 2.96 4.72
N ASN A 70 -27.86 3.71 5.28
CA ASN A 70 -27.81 5.18 5.30
C ASN A 70 -26.77 5.66 6.34
N SER A 71 -25.51 5.85 5.93
CA SER A 71 -24.54 6.62 6.73
C SER A 71 -23.44 7.16 5.79
N ASN A 72 -23.42 8.48 5.61
CA ASN A 72 -22.31 9.24 5.02
C ASN A 72 -21.11 9.28 5.98
N ASP A 73 -20.70 8.14 6.53
CA ASP A 73 -19.54 8.08 7.41
C ASP A 73 -18.29 7.84 6.56
N LYS A 74 -17.81 8.91 5.93
CA LYS A 74 -16.40 8.98 5.52
C LYS A 74 -15.56 8.73 6.76
N SER A 75 -14.64 7.78 6.69
CA SER A 75 -13.75 7.54 7.83
C SER A 75 -12.82 8.74 8.03
N LEU A 76 -12.58 9.13 9.28
CA LEU A 76 -11.60 10.15 9.68
C LEU A 76 -10.20 9.94 9.07
N ALA A 77 -9.87 8.70 8.70
CA ALA A 77 -8.60 8.36 8.07
C ALA A 77 -8.50 8.76 6.58
N GLN A 78 -9.65 8.86 5.89
CA GLN A 78 -9.71 9.37 4.51
C GLN A 78 -9.57 10.90 4.47
N GLU A 79 -10.20 11.61 5.40
CA GLU A 79 -10.07 13.08 5.50
C GLU A 79 -8.63 13.51 5.84
N ALA A 80 -7.95 12.79 6.73
CA ALA A 80 -6.57 13.11 7.13
C ALA A 80 -5.52 12.82 6.04
N ALA A 81 -5.83 11.98 5.05
CA ALA A 81 -4.91 11.63 3.96
C ALA A 81 -5.08 12.51 2.71
N GLU A 82 -6.27 13.11 2.52
CA GLU A 82 -6.59 14.00 1.40
C GLU A 82 -6.36 15.49 1.69
N GLU A 83 -6.40 15.95 2.96
CA GLU A 83 -6.22 17.37 3.31
C GLU A 83 -4.96 17.66 4.15
N VAL A 84 -3.78 17.36 3.62
CA VAL A 84 -2.58 18.06 4.06
C VAL A 84 -1.88 18.59 2.83
N ASP A 85 -2.27 19.80 2.42
CA ASP A 85 -1.44 20.65 1.56
C ASP A 85 -0.08 20.76 2.25
N GLU A 86 0.91 20.01 1.75
CA GLU A 86 2.28 20.06 2.27
C GLU A 86 2.87 21.43 1.92
N GLU A 87 2.67 22.40 2.82
CA GLU A 87 3.31 23.71 2.76
C GLU A 87 4.84 23.51 2.68
N PRO A 88 5.53 24.16 1.73
CA PRO A 88 6.96 24.03 1.59
C PRO A 88 7.67 24.56 2.85
N LEU A 89 8.73 23.86 3.28
CA LEU A 89 9.58 24.31 4.36
C LEU A 89 10.12 25.72 4.04
N THR A 90 9.80 26.69 4.88
CA THR A 90 10.32 28.04 4.74
C THR A 90 11.65 28.16 5.49
N THR A 91 12.59 28.89 4.90
CA THR A 91 13.87 29.22 5.53
C THR A 91 13.88 30.68 5.95
N ASP A 92 14.45 30.97 7.12
CA ASP A 92 14.73 32.35 7.51
C ASP A 92 15.89 32.94 6.67
N ALA A 93 16.18 34.23 6.91
CA ALA A 93 17.26 34.95 6.21
C ALA A 93 18.66 34.34 6.45
N ASP A 94 18.81 33.50 7.49
CA ASP A 94 20.05 32.81 7.85
C ASP A 94 20.10 31.37 7.27
N GLY A 95 19.10 30.99 6.47
CA GLY A 95 19.01 29.67 5.83
C GLY A 95 18.59 28.54 6.79
N ARG A 96 18.04 28.86 7.96
CA ARG A 96 17.54 27.85 8.91
C ARG A 96 16.07 27.55 8.63
N PHE A 97 15.73 26.27 8.68
CA PHE A 97 14.36 25.81 8.52
C PHE A 97 13.48 26.26 9.70
N HIS A 98 12.34 26.88 9.39
CA HIS A 98 11.31 27.14 10.37
C HIS A 98 10.53 25.85 10.63
N ILE A 99 10.75 25.24 11.80
CA ILE A 99 10.05 24.02 12.23
C ILE A 99 8.95 24.43 13.21
N ASP A 100 7.70 24.22 12.81
CA ASP A 100 6.51 24.46 13.63
C ASP A 100 5.69 23.17 13.83
N ALA A 101 4.57 23.27 14.55
CA ALA A 101 3.70 22.12 14.82
C ALA A 101 3.00 21.55 13.56
N LYS A 102 3.02 22.27 12.44
CA LYS A 102 2.43 21.85 11.17
C LYS A 102 3.47 21.20 10.24
N THR A 103 4.75 21.35 10.56
CA THR A 103 5.85 20.79 9.78
C THR A 103 5.83 19.26 9.84
N THR A 104 5.62 18.61 8.69
CA THR A 104 5.60 17.15 8.61
C THR A 104 7.01 16.58 8.57
N LEU A 105 7.20 15.41 9.19
CA LEU A 105 8.47 14.69 9.13
C LEU A 105 8.86 14.34 7.69
N SER A 106 7.87 14.09 6.82
CA SER A 106 8.06 13.85 5.39
C SER A 106 8.79 15.00 4.70
N ASN A 107 8.37 16.25 4.93
CA ASN A 107 9.03 17.43 4.35
C ASN A 107 10.46 17.60 4.85
N LEU A 108 10.71 17.33 6.13
CA LEU A 108 12.05 17.42 6.70
C LEU A 108 13.01 16.36 6.12
N ILE A 109 12.53 15.13 5.94
CA ILE A 109 13.32 14.03 5.37
C ILE A 109 13.67 14.28 3.89
N LYS A 110 12.75 14.86 3.10
CA LYS A 110 13.02 15.23 1.69
C LYS A 110 14.19 16.21 1.58
N GLN A 111 14.22 17.20 2.47
CA GLN A 111 15.18 18.30 2.38
C GLN A 111 16.52 17.98 3.05
N SER A 112 16.52 17.12 4.06
CA SER A 112 17.70 16.74 4.84
C SER A 112 17.64 15.25 5.20
N PRO A 113 18.13 14.37 4.31
CA PRO A 113 18.13 12.92 4.54
C PRO A 113 18.92 12.49 5.79
N GLU A 114 19.95 13.26 6.18
CA GLU A 114 20.75 13.01 7.39
C GLU A 114 19.94 13.03 8.69
N VAL A 115 18.77 13.68 8.71
CA VAL A 115 17.87 13.71 9.88
C VAL A 115 17.41 12.31 10.26
N VAL A 116 17.25 11.40 9.28
CA VAL A 116 16.82 10.01 9.55
C VAL A 116 17.86 9.30 10.42
N ASP A 117 19.14 9.42 10.07
CA ASP A 117 20.22 8.80 10.84
C ASP A 117 20.40 9.45 12.21
N TYR A 118 20.23 10.77 12.29
CA TYR A 118 20.23 11.48 13.56
C TYR A 118 19.10 11.02 14.49
N LEU A 119 17.87 10.87 13.99
CA LEU A 119 16.74 10.38 14.77
C LEU A 119 16.97 8.95 15.28
N ILE A 120 17.51 8.08 14.43
CA ILE A 120 17.86 6.70 14.82
C ILE A 120 18.91 6.70 15.93
N SER A 121 19.89 7.61 15.88
CA SER A 121 20.90 7.75 16.93
C SER A 121 20.31 8.17 18.29
N LEU A 122 19.20 8.93 18.29
CA LEU A 122 18.51 9.34 19.51
C LEU A 122 17.64 8.24 20.10
N ASN A 123 16.96 7.46 19.26
CA ASN A 123 16.14 6.34 19.72
C ASN A 123 16.05 5.21 18.67
N PRO A 124 16.36 3.96 19.05
CA PRO A 124 16.30 2.82 18.12
C PRO A 124 14.90 2.56 17.54
N LYS A 125 13.81 3.05 18.17
CA LYS A 125 12.45 2.95 17.60
C LYS A 125 12.31 3.66 16.24
N PHE A 126 13.18 4.63 15.94
CA PHE A 126 13.19 5.33 14.66
C PHE A 126 13.79 4.50 13.52
N GLU A 127 14.33 3.29 13.76
CA GLU A 127 14.77 2.38 12.68
C GLU A 127 13.67 2.09 11.66
N LYS A 128 12.40 2.15 12.09
CA LYS A 128 11.23 1.99 11.21
C LYS A 128 11.17 3.04 10.09
N LEU A 129 11.83 4.19 10.24
CA LEU A 129 11.93 5.23 9.21
C LEU A 129 12.76 4.78 8.00
N LYS A 130 13.61 3.76 8.13
CA LYS A 130 14.38 3.18 7.01
C LYS A 130 13.56 2.21 6.16
N THR A 131 12.35 1.84 6.58
CA THR A 131 11.53 0.87 5.85
C THR A 131 11.08 1.42 4.49
N PRO A 132 10.94 0.57 3.44
CA PRO A 132 10.49 1.01 2.12
C PRO A 132 9.16 1.77 2.15
N MET A 133 8.28 1.42 3.09
CA MET A 133 6.98 2.06 3.29
C MET A 133 7.10 3.55 3.63
N VAL A 134 8.05 3.93 4.47
CA VAL A 134 8.26 5.33 4.89
C VAL A 134 8.88 6.16 3.77
N LYS A 135 9.76 5.57 2.94
CA LYS A 135 10.30 6.24 1.74
C LYS A 135 9.20 6.59 0.75
N VAL A 136 8.27 5.66 0.51
CA VAL A 136 7.11 5.88 -0.36
C VAL A 136 6.21 6.99 0.18
N MET A 137 5.94 7.00 1.49
CA MET A 137 5.13 8.07 2.13
C MET A 137 5.82 9.44 2.09
N ALA A 138 7.15 9.48 2.26
CA ALA A 138 7.91 10.72 2.20
C ALA A 138 8.13 11.23 0.77
N LYS A 139 7.71 10.49 -0.28
CA LYS A 139 8.03 10.79 -1.70
C LYS A 139 9.53 11.09 -1.91
N VAL A 140 10.41 10.35 -1.20
CA VAL A 140 11.89 10.43 -1.31
C VAL A 140 12.44 9.23 -2.05
#